data_AF-A0A419E4S1-F1
#
_entry.id   AF-A0A419E4S1-F1
#
_cell.length_a   1.000
_cell.length_b   1.000
_cell.length_c   1.000
_cell.angle_alpha   90.00
_cell.angle_beta   90.00
_cell.angle_gamma   90.00
#
_symmetry.space_group_name_H-M   'P 1'
#
loop_
_entity.id
_entity.type
_entity.pdbx_description
1 polymer ?
#
loop_
_entity_poly.entity_id
_entity_poly.type
_entity_poly.pdbx_seq_one_letter_code
_entity_poly.pdbx_strand_id
1 'polypeptide(L)'
;MTLWRGRLLRRDASRAASSRNGKIMNCPKCNSELVKKFYKGMIEVESCPHCRGMWLDFHELDRLEDIVFDKDTRKGSLVHFQTKTNFPCPQCGVGLDEFQYRLYDLKLDACAENDHGFWLDAGEDERVMEIMQRRAMEIQRKVSAEAEWKQVLKGMHSFLTRKK
;
A
#
# COMPACT_ATOMS: atom_id res chain seq x y z
N MET A 1 20.68 -14.23 -15.64
CA MET A 1 19.68 -13.32 -16.27
C MET A 1 18.29 -13.83 -15.92
N THR A 2 17.86 -13.60 -14.68
CA THR A 2 16.59 -14.13 -14.18
C THR A 2 15.52 -13.09 -14.40
N LEU A 3 14.54 -13.45 -15.22
CA LEU A 3 13.42 -12.64 -15.67
C LEU A 3 12.68 -12.03 -14.47
N TRP A 4 12.87 -10.74 -14.24
CA TRP A 4 12.02 -9.92 -13.40
C TRP A 4 10.62 -9.87 -14.00
N ARG A 5 9.74 -10.78 -13.57
CA ARG A 5 8.31 -10.60 -13.77
C ARG A 5 7.87 -9.56 -12.76
N GLY A 6 7.73 -8.31 -13.22
CA GLY A 6 6.99 -7.29 -12.47
C GLY A 6 5.61 -7.84 -12.15
N ARG A 7 5.42 -8.27 -10.90
CA ARG A 7 4.12 -8.67 -10.38
C ARG A 7 3.36 -7.37 -10.14
N LEU A 8 2.61 -6.92 -11.15
CA LEU A 8 1.46 -6.07 -10.89
C LEU A 8 0.58 -6.85 -9.91
N LEU A 9 0.28 -6.25 -8.75
CA LEU A 9 -0.83 -6.68 -7.91
C LEU A 9 -2.10 -6.47 -8.74
N ARG A 10 -2.40 -7.44 -9.62
CA ARG A 10 -3.56 -7.38 -10.52
C ARG A 10 -4.81 -7.62 -9.68
N ARG A 11 -5.86 -6.85 -9.97
CA ARG A 11 -7.24 -7.05 -9.52
C ARG A 11 -7.73 -8.43 -9.95
N ASP A 12 -7.46 -9.46 -9.15
CA ASP A 12 -8.36 -10.59 -9.08
C ASP A 12 -9.21 -10.36 -7.83
N ALA A 13 -10.41 -9.81 -8.00
CA ALA A 13 -11.41 -9.63 -6.95
C ALA A 13 -11.87 -10.96 -6.29
N SER A 14 -11.24 -12.08 -6.66
CA SER A 14 -11.50 -13.44 -6.24
C SER A 14 -10.30 -14.13 -5.58
N ARG A 15 -9.16 -13.44 -5.36
CA ARG A 15 -8.01 -14.04 -4.67
C ARG A 15 -7.66 -13.32 -3.37
N ALA A 16 -7.72 -14.12 -2.30
CA ALA A 16 -7.17 -13.94 -0.97
C ALA A 16 -7.92 -13.00 -0.02
N ALA A 17 -9.16 -13.37 0.32
CA ALA A 17 -9.45 -13.43 1.75
C ALA A 17 -8.44 -14.40 2.36
N SER A 18 -7.30 -13.89 2.83
CA SER A 18 -6.30 -14.70 3.54
C SER A 18 -7.00 -15.18 4.79
N SER A 19 -7.43 -16.45 4.79
CA SER A 19 -7.95 -17.11 5.99
C SER A 19 -6.81 -17.09 7.00
N ARG A 20 -6.80 -16.10 7.89
CA ARG A 20 -6.09 -16.13 9.15
C ARG A 20 -6.69 -17.29 9.95
N ASN A 21 -6.31 -18.52 9.58
CA ASN A 21 -6.55 -19.70 10.39
C ASN A 21 -6.04 -19.33 11.79
N GLY A 22 -6.80 -19.62 12.84
CA GLY A 22 -6.58 -19.20 14.24
C GLY A 22 -5.28 -19.71 14.88
N LYS A 23 -4.17 -19.46 14.19
CA LYS A 23 -2.79 -19.79 14.52
C LYS A 23 -2.22 -18.55 15.20
N ILE A 24 -1.59 -18.78 16.34
CA ILE A 24 -0.84 -17.75 17.06
C ILE A 24 0.31 -17.28 16.16
N MET A 25 0.42 -15.96 15.99
CA MET A 25 1.49 -15.32 15.22
C MET A 25 2.45 -14.60 16.15
N ASN A 26 3.74 -14.67 15.86
CA ASN A 26 4.79 -13.99 16.62
C ASN A 26 5.36 -12.81 15.85
N CYS A 27 5.78 -11.79 16.59
CA CYS A 27 6.46 -10.63 16.05
C CYS A 27 7.79 -11.04 15.39
N PRO A 28 8.06 -10.63 14.14
CA PRO A 28 9.30 -10.97 13.46
C PRO A 28 10.54 -10.33 14.11
N LYS A 29 10.38 -9.21 14.82
CA LYS A 29 11.49 -8.44 15.38
C LYS A 29 11.86 -8.87 16.80
N CYS A 30 10.88 -9.20 17.65
CA CYS A 30 11.11 -9.55 19.06
C CYS A 30 10.48 -10.88 19.51
N ASN A 31 9.87 -11.63 18.59
CA ASN A 31 9.30 -12.96 18.82
C ASN A 31 8.19 -13.05 19.89
N SER A 32 7.64 -11.92 20.34
CA SER A 32 6.46 -11.89 21.22
C SER A 32 5.19 -12.22 20.44
N GLU A 33 4.20 -12.80 21.10
CA GLU A 33 2.88 -13.02 20.53
C GLU A 33 2.25 -11.68 20.06
N LEU A 34 1.69 -11.69 18.85
CA LEU A 34 0.95 -10.57 18.31
C LEU A 34 -0.47 -10.56 18.87
N VAL A 35 -0.97 -9.36 19.19
CA VAL A 35 -2.32 -9.16 19.72
C VAL A 35 -3.21 -8.49 18.67
N LYS A 36 -4.45 -8.98 18.55
CA LYS A 36 -5.45 -8.35 17.70
C LYS A 36 -5.89 -7.02 18.28
N LYS A 37 -5.95 -5.99 17.44
CA LYS A 37 -6.39 -4.63 17.82
C LYS A 37 -7.14 -3.98 16.67
N PHE A 38 -8.12 -3.14 16.99
CA PHE A 38 -8.71 -2.21 16.03
C PHE A 38 -7.83 -0.97 15.89
N TYR A 39 -7.15 -0.85 14.75
CA TYR A 39 -6.45 0.34 14.32
C TYR A 39 -7.43 1.34 13.69
N LYS A 40 -7.34 2.61 14.13
CA LYS A 40 -8.28 3.72 13.80
C LYS A 40 -9.76 3.35 13.93
N GLY A 41 -10.10 2.37 14.78
CA GLY A 41 -11.46 1.92 15.04
C GLY A 41 -12.14 1.12 13.91
N MET A 42 -11.45 0.86 12.79
CA MET A 42 -12.07 0.28 11.59
C MET A 42 -11.27 -0.85 10.93
N ILE A 43 -9.97 -0.98 11.24
CA ILE A 43 -9.08 -2.00 10.67
C ILE A 43 -8.65 -2.92 11.80
N GLU A 44 -9.05 -4.19 11.77
CA GLU A 44 -8.46 -5.21 12.66
C GLU A 44 -7.03 -5.46 12.18
N VAL A 45 -6.04 -5.45 13.07
CA VAL A 45 -4.64 -5.77 12.74
C VAL A 45 -4.02 -6.58 13.87
N GLU A 46 -3.00 -7.37 13.58
CA GLU A 46 -2.17 -8.00 14.61
C GLU A 46 -0.96 -7.11 14.93
N SER A 47 -0.92 -6.56 16.14
CA SER A 47 0.10 -5.62 16.58
C SER A 47 0.98 -6.23 17.67
N CYS A 48 2.27 -5.88 17.65
CA CYS A 48 3.21 -6.28 18.68
C CYS A 48 3.15 -5.31 19.88
N PRO A 49 2.92 -5.80 21.12
CA PRO A 49 2.89 -4.94 22.30
C PRO A 49 4.25 -4.36 22.69
N HIS A 50 5.36 -4.93 22.20
CA HIS A 50 6.72 -4.52 22.58
C HIS A 50 7.34 -3.55 21.57
N CYS A 51 7.47 -3.95 20.30
CA CYS A 51 8.07 -3.10 19.27
C CYS A 51 7.08 -2.14 18.61
N ARG A 52 5.76 -2.32 18.84
CA ARG A 52 4.66 -1.54 18.25
C ARG A 52 4.50 -1.67 16.73
N GLY A 53 5.20 -2.60 16.08
CA GLY A 53 4.93 -2.96 14.69
C GLY A 53 3.60 -3.71 14.52
N MET A 54 3.14 -3.83 13.28
CA MET A 54 1.86 -4.46 12.95
C MET A 54 1.94 -5.25 11.65
N TRP A 55 1.15 -6.33 11.61
CA TRP A 55 0.96 -7.16 10.43
C TRP A 55 -0.36 -6.80 9.76
N LEU A 56 -0.32 -6.59 8.44
CA LEU A 56 -1.48 -6.26 7.61
C LEU A 56 -1.55 -7.22 6.42
N ASP A 57 -2.72 -7.80 6.17
CA ASP A 57 -3.00 -8.41 4.88
C ASP A 57 -3.23 -7.34 3.78
N PHE A 58 -3.41 -7.78 2.54
CA PHE A 58 -3.64 -6.86 1.41
C PHE A 58 -4.88 -6.00 1.57
N HIS A 59 -5.97 -6.56 2.09
CA HIS A 59 -7.23 -5.83 2.26
C HIS A 59 -7.15 -4.84 3.43
N GLU A 60 -6.31 -5.10 4.42
CA GLU A 60 -6.05 -4.19 5.53
C GLU A 60 -5.16 -3.03 5.10
N LEU A 61 -4.10 -3.29 4.33
CA LEU A 61 -3.27 -2.22 3.77
C LEU A 61 -4.07 -1.35 2.80
N ASP A 62 -4.91 -1.94 1.95
CA ASP A 62 -5.82 -1.20 1.07
C ASP A 62 -6.80 -0.34 1.89
N ARG A 63 -7.37 -0.88 2.98
CA ARG A 63 -8.22 -0.09 3.88
C ARG A 63 -7.47 1.04 4.56
N LEU A 64 -6.20 0.85 4.93
CA LEU A 64 -5.34 1.89 5.50
C LEU A 64 -5.11 3.03 4.49
N GLU A 65 -4.87 2.69 3.23
CA GLU A 65 -4.77 3.67 2.13
C GLU A 65 -6.09 4.44 1.94
N ASP A 66 -7.22 3.75 2.01
CA ASP A 66 -8.55 4.30 1.77
C ASP A 66 -9.05 5.26 2.86
N ILE A 67 -8.53 5.16 4.09
CA ILE A 67 -8.75 6.17 5.14
C ILE A 67 -8.41 7.58 4.62
N VAL A 68 -7.40 7.66 3.77
CA VAL A 68 -6.89 8.92 3.24
C VAL A 68 -7.44 9.21 1.85
N PHE A 69 -7.45 8.22 0.95
CA PHE A 69 -7.76 8.47 -0.46
C PHE A 69 -8.32 7.25 -1.21
N ASP A 70 -9.64 7.07 -1.11
CA ASP A 70 -10.40 6.01 -1.81
C ASP A 70 -10.37 6.12 -3.36
N LYS A 71 -10.16 7.32 -3.91
CA LYS A 71 -10.24 7.56 -5.37
C LYS A 71 -8.97 7.17 -6.15
N ASP A 72 -8.00 6.52 -5.52
CA ASP A 72 -6.81 6.03 -6.22
C ASP A 72 -7.14 4.81 -7.08
N THR A 73 -7.31 5.01 -8.39
CA THR A 73 -7.59 3.91 -9.33
C THR A 73 -6.40 2.95 -9.49
N ARG A 74 -5.20 3.33 -9.01
CA ARG A 74 -3.99 2.50 -9.01
C ARG A 74 -3.59 2.14 -7.57
N LYS A 75 -4.43 1.34 -6.91
CA LYS A 75 -4.06 0.59 -5.70
C LYS A 75 -3.04 -0.49 -6.08
N GLY A 76 -1.98 -0.62 -5.29
CA GLY A 76 -0.83 -1.47 -5.61
C GLY A 76 0.40 -0.67 -6.04
N SER A 77 1.44 -0.80 -5.21
CA SER A 77 2.79 -0.33 -5.55
C SER A 77 3.32 -1.10 -6.75
N LEU A 78 4.00 -0.42 -7.68
CA LEU A 78 5.02 -1.12 -8.46
C LEU A 78 6.06 -1.60 -7.45
N VAL A 79 6.00 -2.87 -7.09
CA VAL A 79 6.92 -3.43 -6.10
C VAL A 79 8.28 -3.58 -6.76
N HIS A 80 9.13 -2.59 -6.54
CA HIS A 80 10.54 -2.69 -6.87
C HIS A 80 11.24 -3.31 -5.65
N PHE A 81 11.41 -4.63 -5.68
CA PHE A 81 12.01 -5.42 -4.60
C PHE A 81 13.49 -5.12 -4.49
N GLN A 82 13.95 -4.76 -3.29
CA GLN A 82 15.31 -4.26 -3.11
C GLN A 82 16.17 -5.16 -2.23
N THR A 83 15.62 -5.92 -1.27
CA THR A 83 16.48 -6.61 -0.29
C THR A 83 15.79 -7.78 0.42
N LYS A 84 16.44 -8.95 0.49
CA LYS A 84 16.03 -10.05 1.38
C LYS A 84 16.33 -9.67 2.83
N THR A 85 15.40 -9.89 3.75
CA THR A 85 15.62 -9.65 5.19
C THR A 85 15.78 -10.98 5.94
N ASN A 86 16.23 -10.89 7.20
CA ASN A 86 16.28 -12.04 8.12
C ASN A 86 15.01 -12.18 8.96
N PHE A 87 13.97 -11.40 8.68
CA PHE A 87 12.75 -11.36 9.48
C PHE A 87 11.73 -12.40 8.98
N PRO A 88 11.22 -13.31 9.83
CA PRO A 88 10.30 -14.35 9.40
C PRO A 88 8.89 -13.81 9.21
N CYS A 89 8.18 -14.24 8.18
CA CYS A 89 6.76 -13.95 8.01
C CYS A 89 5.96 -14.53 9.20
N PRO A 90 5.12 -13.75 9.89
CA PRO A 90 4.34 -14.23 11.03
C PRO A 90 3.39 -15.39 10.71
N GLN A 91 2.96 -15.50 9.45
CA GLN A 91 2.01 -16.53 9.00
C GLN A 91 2.71 -17.84 8.57
N CYS A 92 3.80 -17.77 7.79
CA CYS A 92 4.45 -18.94 7.18
C CYS A 92 5.91 -19.18 7.58
N GLY A 93 6.56 -18.23 8.26
CA GLY A 93 7.95 -18.33 8.71
C GLY A 93 9.01 -18.07 7.65
N VAL A 94 8.64 -17.98 6.36
CA VAL A 94 9.56 -17.59 5.27
C VAL A 94 10.05 -16.16 5.47
N GLY A 95 11.31 -15.87 5.14
CA GLY A 95 11.89 -14.53 5.25
C GLY A 95 11.11 -13.48 4.46
N LEU A 96 10.89 -12.31 5.07
CA LEU A 96 10.27 -11.15 4.44
C LEU A 96 11.25 -10.47 3.48
N ASP A 97 10.70 -9.88 2.43
CA ASP A 97 11.41 -9.05 1.47
C ASP A 97 11.10 -7.57 1.74
N GLU A 98 12.14 -6.75 1.86
CA GLU A 98 12.01 -5.31 1.95
C GLU A 98 11.79 -4.74 0.53
N PHE A 99 10.77 -3.89 0.40
CA PHE A 99 10.44 -3.23 -0.86
C PHE A 99 10.11 -1.75 -0.66
N GLN A 100 10.30 -0.98 -1.72
CA GLN A 100 9.98 0.44 -1.71
C GLN A 100 8.48 0.68 -1.96
N TYR A 101 7.79 1.24 -0.98
CA TYR A 101 6.35 1.48 -1.02
C TYR A 101 6.00 2.63 -1.98
N ARG A 102 5.24 2.31 -3.03
CA ARG A 102 4.76 3.24 -4.08
C ARG A 102 5.86 4.13 -4.68
N LEU A 103 7.12 3.65 -4.71
CA LEU A 103 8.32 4.40 -5.15
C LEU A 103 8.63 5.67 -4.33
N TYR A 104 8.03 5.82 -3.15
CA TYR A 104 8.40 6.87 -2.21
C TYR A 104 9.52 6.37 -1.29
N ASP A 105 10.13 7.28 -0.52
CA ASP A 105 11.17 6.95 0.47
C ASP A 105 10.59 6.33 1.75
N LEU A 106 9.76 5.30 1.58
CA LEU A 106 9.25 4.42 2.63
C LEU A 106 9.49 3.00 2.16
N LYS A 107 10.07 2.18 3.03
CA LYS A 107 10.27 0.77 2.79
C LYS A 107 9.38 -0.01 3.73
N LEU A 108 8.81 -1.11 3.25
CA LEU A 108 7.99 -2.02 4.04
C LEU A 108 8.50 -3.44 3.81
N ASP A 109 8.21 -4.32 4.75
CA ASP A 109 8.53 -5.74 4.67
C ASP A 109 7.30 -6.51 4.12
N ALA A 110 7.49 -7.40 3.14
CA ALA A 110 6.41 -8.19 2.53
C ALA A 110 6.74 -9.68 2.47
N CYS A 111 5.73 -10.53 2.62
CA CYS A 111 5.87 -11.95 2.32
C CYS A 111 5.75 -12.18 0.80
N ALA A 112 6.84 -12.00 0.06
CA ALA A 112 6.83 -12.04 -1.40
C ALA A 112 6.68 -13.45 -2.00
N GLU A 113 7.00 -14.50 -1.24
CA GLU A 113 6.91 -15.88 -1.73
C GLU A 113 5.48 -16.41 -1.74
N ASN A 114 4.70 -16.08 -0.70
CA ASN A 114 3.37 -16.65 -0.49
C ASN A 114 2.25 -15.61 -0.49
N ASP A 115 2.58 -14.32 -0.69
CA ASP A 115 1.61 -13.22 -0.74
C ASP A 115 0.67 -13.25 0.50
N HIS A 116 1.23 -13.34 1.71
CA HIS A 116 0.45 -13.36 2.95
C HIS A 116 0.09 -11.97 3.49
N GLY A 117 0.97 -10.99 3.30
CA GLY A 117 0.80 -9.65 3.86
C GLY A 117 2.11 -8.90 4.05
N PHE A 118 2.01 -7.85 4.85
CA PHE A 118 3.00 -6.81 5.05
C PHE A 118 3.28 -6.63 6.53
N TRP A 119 4.54 -6.42 6.87
CA TRP A 119 4.94 -5.95 8.18
C TRP A 119 5.27 -4.47 8.10
N LEU A 120 4.63 -3.70 8.98
CA LEU A 120 4.88 -2.28 9.20
C LEU A 120 5.56 -2.13 10.56
N ASP A 121 6.74 -1.54 10.57
CA ASP A 121 7.40 -1.12 11.79
C ASP A 121 6.69 0.08 12.43
N ALA A 122 6.98 0.34 13.71
CA ALA A 122 6.31 1.40 14.43
C ALA A 122 6.51 2.76 13.76
N GLY A 123 5.42 3.46 13.43
CA GLY A 123 5.47 4.76 12.76
C GLY A 123 5.29 4.67 11.24
N GLU A 124 5.43 3.49 10.64
CA GLU A 124 5.33 3.33 9.19
C GLU A 124 3.89 3.48 8.69
N ASP A 125 2.90 3.13 9.51
CA ASP A 125 1.49 3.35 9.22
C ASP A 125 1.15 4.84 9.06
N GLU A 126 1.69 5.71 9.92
CA GLU A 126 1.54 7.15 9.73
C GLU A 126 2.23 7.65 8.46
N ARG A 127 3.41 7.12 8.13
CA ARG A 127 4.13 7.46 6.89
C ARG A 127 3.38 6.99 5.64
N VAL A 128 2.72 5.83 5.69
CA VAL A 128 1.82 5.36 4.63
C VAL A 128 0.69 6.38 4.42
N MET A 129 0.03 6.81 5.50
CA MET A 129 -1.05 7.81 5.41
C MET A 129 -0.55 9.16 4.86
N GLU A 130 0.62 9.65 5.29
CA GLU A 130 1.21 10.89 4.79
C GLU A 130 1.49 10.81 3.28
N ILE A 131 2.06 9.69 2.81
CA ILE A 131 2.30 9.44 1.39
C ILE A 131 0.99 9.48 0.60
N MET A 132 -0.06 8.84 1.12
CA MET A 132 -1.37 8.84 0.48
C MET A 132 -2.00 10.24 0.44
N GLN A 133 -1.81 11.06 1.47
CA GLN A 133 -2.29 12.45 1.50
C GLN A 133 -1.60 13.28 0.43
N ARG A 134 -0.26 13.18 0.34
CA ARG A 134 0.52 13.86 -0.71
C ARG A 134 0.05 13.46 -2.10
N ARG A 135 -0.17 12.15 -2.33
CA ARG A 135 -0.67 11.64 -3.60
C ARG A 135 -2.06 12.16 -3.94
N ALA A 136 -2.97 12.21 -2.96
CA ALA A 136 -4.31 12.76 -3.15
C ALA A 136 -4.24 14.22 -3.63
N MET A 137 -3.40 15.03 -2.99
CA MET A 137 -3.17 16.43 -3.38
C MET A 137 -2.57 16.55 -4.79
N GLU A 138 -1.57 15.74 -5.12
CA GLU A 138 -0.95 15.71 -6.46
C GLU A 138 -1.95 15.35 -7.55
N ILE A 139 -2.80 14.35 -7.31
CA ILE A 139 -3.86 13.94 -8.23
C ILE A 139 -4.88 15.07 -8.38
N GLN A 140 -5.35 15.66 -7.28
CA GLN A 140 -6.30 16.77 -7.32
C GLN A 140 -5.76 17.95 -8.12
N ARG A 141 -4.48 18.29 -7.95
CA ARG A 141 -3.81 19.34 -8.72
C ARG A 141 -3.79 19.02 -10.22
N LYS A 142 -3.44 17.79 -10.60
CA LYS A 142 -3.43 17.35 -12.02
C LYS A 142 -4.82 17.41 -12.63
N VAL A 143 -5.84 16.91 -11.92
CA VAL A 143 -7.24 16.97 -12.36
C VAL A 143 -7.69 18.42 -12.56
N SER A 144 -7.32 19.31 -11.64
CA SER A 144 -7.65 20.74 -11.75
C SER A 144 -6.98 21.38 -12.97
N ALA A 145 -5.69 21.12 -13.19
CA ALA A 145 -4.96 21.62 -14.36
C ALA A 145 -5.53 21.09 -15.69
N GLU A 146 -5.94 19.82 -15.76
CA GLU A 146 -6.61 19.27 -16.94
C GLU A 146 -7.96 19.93 -17.20
N ALA A 147 -8.72 20.25 -16.14
CA ALA A 147 -10.01 20.93 -16.27
C ALA A 147 -9.84 22.37 -16.79
N GLU A 148 -8.89 23.13 -16.23
CA GLU A 148 -8.53 24.47 -16.70
C GLU A 148 -8.08 24.44 -18.17
N TRP A 149 -7.19 23.51 -18.53
CA TRP A 149 -6.69 23.40 -19.89
C TRP A 149 -7.79 23.05 -20.91
N LYS A 150 -8.74 22.18 -20.53
CA LYS A 150 -9.93 21.91 -21.35
C LYS A 150 -10.76 23.17 -21.60
N GLN A 151 -10.87 24.07 -20.64
CA GLN A 151 -11.58 25.35 -20.84
C GLN A 151 -10.82 26.29 -21.76
N VAL A 152 -9.49 26.39 -21.60
CA VAL A 152 -8.63 27.17 -22.52
C VAL A 152 -8.78 26.68 -23.96
N LEU A 153 -8.72 25.36 -24.19
CA LEU A 153 -8.86 24.77 -25.52
C LEU A 153 -10.25 25.03 -26.14
N LYS A 154 -11.32 24.98 -25.35
CA LYS A 154 -12.67 25.36 -25.80
C LYS A 154 -12.74 26.82 -26.22
N GLY A 155 -12.14 27.71 -25.43
CA GLY A 155 -12.05 29.14 -25.74
C GLY A 155 -11.31 29.38 -27.06
N MET A 156 -10.15 28.73 -27.25
CA MET A 156 -9.38 28.81 -28.49
C MET A 156 -10.17 28.30 -29.71
N HIS A 157 -10.86 27.16 -29.59
CA HIS A 157 -11.69 26.63 -30.67
C HIS A 157 -12.83 27.59 -31.03
N SER A 158 -13.50 28.16 -30.02
CA SER A 158 -14.59 29.14 -30.24
C SER A 158 -14.11 30.42 -30.95
N PHE A 159 -12.88 30.86 -30.66
CA PHE A 159 -12.25 32.02 -31.29
C PHE A 159 -11.90 31.76 -32.76
N LEU A 160 -11.40 30.55 -33.08
CA LEU A 160 -11.06 30.15 -34.44
C LEU A 160 -12.30 29.95 -35.31
N THR A 161 -13.41 29.45 -34.76
CA THR A 161 -14.67 29.30 -35.52
C THR A 161 -15.39 30.62 -35.77
N ARG A 162 -15.11 31.67 -34.99
CA ARG A 162 -15.74 32.99 -35.13
C ARG A 162 -15.09 33.90 -36.18
N LYS A 163 -13.94 33.52 -36.74
CA LYS A 163 -13.16 34.27 -37.74
C LYS A 163 -13.40 33.81 -39.19
N LYS A 164 -14.45 33.01 -39.44
CA LYS A 164 -14.99 32.71 -40.79
C LYS A 164 -16.33 33.42 -40.95
#